data_AF-A0A976JL02-F1
#
_entry.id   AF-A0A976JL02-F1
#
_cell.length_a   1.000
_cell.length_b   1.000
_cell.length_c   1.000
_cell.angle_alpha   90.00
_cell.angle_beta   90.00
_cell.angle_gamma   90.00
#
_symmetry.space_group_name_H-M   'P 1'
#
loop_
_entity.id
_entity.type
_entity.pdbx_description
1 polymer ?
#
loop_
_entity_poly.entity_id
_entity_poly.type
_entity_poly.pdbx_seq_one_letter_code
_entity_poly.pdbx_strand_id
1 'polypeptide(L)'
;MRKSKNGHIFLTFWVIMSLFLSSCVDNQGLSSKRKGSQKSSKGTTSGDAGDNGGQGSSPTDGSVNTNDDQANASVAEIRHIVDPFDGTYKTKVTIPKNFTGLLYLSGLNFTSLASKIVYARFRFGRELEPVIIQGTIGRAPGITPQTDIEVLILDFQDRPFENIRLLYDLYDYNDYRSTTTPNVEDKEPTDDPRDGGLYCRGLRLEHDPTFKGTASNTQCDQAGERCLYAYAKVKDSGLVEKSTGIAINPTEPQLDLGGSGYVNESQSNALKKCLPDNNNIGNFNGILNTNISGALGYNVTEVFSGQYVYKGPYRAIGTSQWEIKGTAIISPVDSSNEGIGIFQNSYTGNVTTCAPLETCADAGFKSFLFPRAGKTALRSGVEYFGNETMPFESRSLHTLLTSGDSQFMDGCNMRVGNFDEYSNESISSCNLSATIDLITIDQNTGQESVLTSSREVKLQLIRASNTDYQGREVLYSSMKSCSTSNACGSSECCFNNRCWSKELVSQCVEDAQVIGNRGVGELCNSDFECSSLCCNQSTGTCAVHLNTEDQQVLCSKSPGQTCVMKEYCREENLTQCFVVKTGIDAQGQQLCALRCYNVPTFGSCINGICIPPDSPSVPTFDPDNPDCSAAIDPPLNL
;
A
#
# COMPACT_ATOMS: atom_id res chain seq x y z
N MET A 1 -14.44 17.55 -78.84
CA MET A 1 -13.80 16.45 -78.09
C MET A 1 -13.63 16.96 -76.65
N ARG A 2 -14.01 16.31 -75.55
CA ARG A 2 -14.36 14.92 -75.24
C ARG A 2 -15.23 15.01 -73.96
N LYS A 3 -16.43 14.42 -73.98
CA LYS A 3 -17.26 14.19 -72.78
C LYS A 3 -16.58 13.12 -71.90
N SER A 4 -16.55 13.31 -70.58
CA SER A 4 -16.33 12.25 -69.59
C SER A 4 -17.12 12.62 -68.33
N LYS A 5 -18.32 12.07 -68.10
CA LYS A 5 -18.56 10.85 -67.32
C LYS A 5 -17.73 10.81 -66.04
N ASN A 6 -18.33 11.16 -64.90
CA ASN A 6 -17.98 10.71 -63.54
C ASN A 6 -19.09 11.04 -62.51
N GLY A 7 -20.36 10.92 -62.90
CA GLY A 7 -21.52 11.14 -62.02
C GLY A 7 -22.08 9.87 -61.35
N HIS A 8 -21.50 8.69 -61.60
CA HIS A 8 -22.05 7.40 -61.16
C HIS A 8 -21.22 6.67 -60.10
N ILE A 9 -20.15 7.28 -59.56
CA ILE A 9 -19.34 6.66 -58.49
C ILE A 9 -19.74 7.19 -57.11
N PHE A 10 -20.26 8.43 -57.02
CA PHE A 10 -20.67 9.02 -55.74
C PHE A 10 -22.03 8.51 -55.23
N LEU A 11 -22.94 8.11 -56.12
CA LEU A 11 -24.27 7.63 -55.73
C LEU A 11 -24.22 6.18 -55.20
N THR A 12 -23.33 5.34 -55.73
CA THR A 12 -23.15 3.95 -55.29
C THR A 12 -22.43 3.85 -53.95
N PHE A 13 -21.55 4.80 -53.62
CA PHE A 13 -20.88 4.84 -52.32
C PHE A 13 -21.86 5.20 -51.18
N TRP A 14 -22.86 6.04 -51.47
CA TRP A 14 -23.89 6.43 -50.48
C TRP A 14 -24.95 5.34 -50.25
N VAL A 15 -25.25 4.50 -51.25
CA VAL A 15 -26.18 3.37 -51.12
C VAL A 15 -25.52 2.16 -50.42
N ILE A 16 -24.21 1.97 -50.54
CA ILE A 16 -23.49 0.90 -49.83
C ILE A 16 -23.26 1.28 -48.35
N MET A 17 -23.07 2.58 -48.03
CA MET A 17 -22.91 3.04 -46.65
C MET A 17 -24.22 3.03 -45.84
N SER A 18 -25.38 2.97 -46.51
CA SER A 18 -26.71 2.85 -45.88
C SER A 18 -27.19 1.40 -45.71
N LEU A 19 -26.45 0.41 -46.24
CA LEU A 19 -26.71 -1.02 -46.04
C LEU A 19 -25.86 -1.67 -44.93
N PHE A 20 -24.97 -0.91 -44.28
CA PHE A 20 -24.19 -1.36 -43.11
C PHE A 20 -24.77 -0.89 -41.76
N LEU A 21 -26.00 -0.34 -41.74
CA LEU A 21 -26.70 0.14 -40.53
C LEU A 21 -27.92 -0.71 -40.14
N SER A 22 -28.03 -1.96 -40.64
CA SER A 22 -29.12 -2.88 -40.27
C SER A 22 -28.69 -4.35 -40.11
N SER A 23 -28.02 -4.66 -39.00
CA SER A 23 -27.91 -5.98 -38.34
C SER A 23 -27.11 -5.76 -37.05
N CYS A 24 -27.64 -5.81 -35.83
CA CYS A 24 -28.47 -6.84 -35.24
C CYS A 24 -29.71 -6.25 -34.56
N VAL A 25 -30.85 -6.89 -34.81
CA VAL A 25 -32.06 -6.81 -33.99
C VAL A 25 -31.89 -7.85 -32.89
N ASP A 26 -31.79 -7.42 -31.63
CA ASP A 26 -31.98 -8.32 -30.49
C ASP A 26 -33.42 -8.25 -29.98
N ASN A 27 -33.97 -9.44 -29.81
CA ASN A 27 -35.32 -9.77 -29.39
C ASN A 27 -35.67 -9.14 -28.04
N GLN A 28 -36.77 -8.39 -28.00
CA GLN A 28 -37.42 -8.00 -26.74
C GLN A 28 -38.11 -9.23 -26.10
N GLY A 29 -37.41 -9.88 -25.17
CA GLY A 29 -37.98 -10.82 -24.21
C GLY A 29 -38.36 -10.12 -22.90
N LEU A 30 -39.66 -9.89 -22.73
CA LEU A 30 -40.44 -9.64 -21.50
C LEU A 30 -39.66 -9.44 -20.18
N SER A 31 -39.39 -8.18 -19.83
CA SER A 31 -39.16 -7.78 -18.44
C SER A 31 -40.52 -7.55 -17.74
N SER A 32 -40.77 -8.36 -16.71
CA SER A 32 -41.97 -8.30 -15.87
C SER A 32 -42.03 -6.99 -15.09
N LYS A 33 -43.06 -6.18 -15.38
CA LYS A 33 -43.45 -5.00 -14.61
C LYS A 33 -43.84 -5.42 -13.19
N ARG A 34 -43.00 -5.12 -12.19
CA ARG A 34 -43.45 -4.99 -10.79
C ARG A 34 -44.33 -3.75 -10.67
N LYS A 35 -45.64 -3.94 -10.51
CA LYS A 35 -46.58 -2.92 -10.00
C LYS A 35 -46.25 -2.65 -8.53
N GLY A 36 -45.60 -1.51 -8.25
CA GLY A 36 -45.59 -0.93 -6.92
C GLY A 36 -46.91 -0.22 -6.66
N SER A 37 -47.77 -0.78 -5.80
CA SER A 37 -48.95 -0.08 -5.28
C SER A 37 -48.51 0.87 -4.18
N GLN A 38 -48.87 2.13 -4.34
CA GLN A 38 -48.90 3.13 -3.26
C GLN A 38 -49.75 2.61 -2.08
N LYS A 39 -49.34 2.94 -0.85
CA LYS A 39 -50.18 3.76 0.03
C LYS A 39 -49.42 4.29 1.25
N SER A 40 -49.66 5.58 1.48
CA SER A 40 -49.31 6.38 2.63
C SER A 40 -50.39 6.24 3.74
N SER A 41 -49.97 6.61 4.94
CA SER A 41 -50.73 7.17 6.09
C SER A 41 -51.24 6.24 7.21
N LYS A 42 -50.66 6.47 8.40
CA LYS A 42 -51.26 6.66 9.73
C LYS A 42 -52.68 6.12 9.98
N GLY A 43 -52.87 5.47 11.13
CA GLY A 43 -54.16 5.49 11.84
C GLY A 43 -54.40 4.30 12.76
N THR A 44 -54.61 4.61 14.03
CA THR A 44 -54.86 3.76 15.19
C THR A 44 -56.23 3.03 15.15
N THR A 45 -56.37 2.07 16.08
CA THR A 45 -57.60 1.55 16.74
C THR A 45 -58.50 0.47 16.09
N SER A 46 -58.60 -0.63 16.84
CA SER A 46 -59.82 -1.39 17.23
C SER A 46 -60.50 -2.36 16.25
N GLY A 47 -60.50 -3.64 16.65
CA GLY A 47 -61.72 -4.29 17.15
C GLY A 47 -62.64 -5.03 16.15
N ASP A 48 -62.81 -6.32 16.43
CA ASP A 48 -64.00 -7.16 16.23
C ASP A 48 -64.31 -7.85 14.87
N ALA A 49 -64.25 -9.19 14.98
CA ALA A 49 -65.36 -10.16 14.84
C ALA A 49 -65.82 -10.71 13.48
N GLY A 50 -66.01 -12.04 13.48
CA GLY A 50 -66.89 -12.82 12.59
C GLY A 50 -66.13 -13.64 11.55
N ASP A 51 -65.76 -14.91 11.77
CA ASP A 51 -66.59 -16.13 11.94
C ASP A 51 -67.39 -16.54 10.69
N ASN A 52 -66.92 -17.58 9.97
CA ASN A 52 -67.64 -18.83 9.68
C ASN A 52 -67.11 -19.61 8.45
N GLY A 53 -67.09 -20.94 8.61
CA GLY A 53 -67.58 -21.87 7.58
C GLY A 53 -66.54 -22.56 6.68
N GLY A 54 -66.12 -23.77 7.06
CA GLY A 54 -65.19 -24.60 6.29
C GLY A 54 -65.82 -25.48 5.21
N GLN A 55 -64.96 -26.30 4.58
CA GLN A 55 -65.26 -27.62 4.02
C GLN A 55 -63.92 -28.30 3.66
N GLY A 56 -63.70 -29.51 4.20
CA GLY A 56 -62.54 -30.35 3.87
C GLY A 56 -62.90 -31.45 2.88
N SER A 57 -61.93 -31.82 2.03
CA SER A 57 -61.68 -33.08 1.29
C SER A 57 -60.77 -32.69 0.11
N SER A 58 -59.75 -33.40 -0.37
CA SER A 58 -59.17 -34.74 -0.20
C SER A 58 -57.76 -34.66 -0.84
N PRO A 59 -56.75 -35.47 -0.48
CA PRO A 59 -55.49 -35.48 -1.19
C PRO A 59 -55.69 -36.07 -2.58
N THR A 60 -55.37 -35.31 -3.62
CA THR A 60 -55.27 -35.83 -4.98
C THR A 60 -53.80 -36.03 -5.30
N ASP A 61 -53.49 -37.30 -5.49
CA ASP A 61 -52.24 -37.83 -6.02
C ASP A 61 -52.11 -37.35 -7.47
N GLY A 62 -51.23 -36.37 -7.69
CA GLY A 62 -50.93 -35.77 -8.98
C GLY A 62 -49.51 -36.12 -9.36
N SER A 63 -49.37 -37.05 -10.30
CA SER A 63 -48.13 -37.55 -10.89
C SER A 63 -47.00 -36.53 -10.95
N VAL A 64 -45.83 -36.91 -10.44
CA VAL A 64 -44.56 -36.26 -10.78
C VAL A 64 -44.35 -36.42 -12.28
N ASN A 65 -44.67 -35.38 -13.04
CA ASN A 65 -44.08 -35.18 -14.36
C ASN A 65 -42.59 -34.95 -14.13
N THR A 66 -41.84 -36.02 -14.21
CA THR A 66 -40.40 -35.98 -14.49
C THR A 66 -40.30 -35.45 -15.91
N ASN A 67 -40.03 -34.14 -16.03
CA ASN A 67 -39.38 -33.43 -17.14
C ASN A 67 -39.83 -31.96 -17.07
N ASP A 68 -38.83 -31.06 -16.98
CA ASP A 68 -38.91 -29.58 -16.97
C ASP A 68 -39.02 -28.82 -15.64
N ASP A 69 -38.42 -29.35 -14.56
CA ASP A 69 -37.70 -28.47 -13.62
C ASP A 69 -36.20 -28.53 -13.94
N GLN A 70 -35.80 -27.87 -15.03
CA GLN A 70 -34.47 -27.29 -15.07
C GLN A 70 -34.49 -26.18 -14.01
N ALA A 71 -34.19 -26.56 -12.76
CA ALA A 71 -33.92 -25.60 -11.71
C ALA A 71 -32.90 -24.60 -12.29
N ASN A 72 -33.33 -23.34 -12.47
CA ASN A 72 -32.42 -22.26 -12.82
C ASN A 72 -31.26 -22.33 -11.84
N ALA A 73 -30.11 -22.85 -12.28
CA ALA A 73 -28.93 -22.93 -11.45
C ALA A 73 -28.61 -21.51 -11.02
N SER A 74 -28.76 -21.24 -9.72
CA SER A 74 -28.58 -19.91 -9.18
C SER A 74 -27.13 -19.51 -9.41
N VAL A 75 -26.91 -18.49 -10.26
CA VAL A 75 -25.57 -18.05 -10.64
C VAL A 75 -24.84 -17.54 -9.39
N ALA A 76 -23.60 -17.98 -9.21
CA ALA A 76 -22.76 -17.53 -8.11
C ALA A 76 -22.47 -16.03 -8.22
N GLU A 77 -22.44 -15.32 -7.09
CA GLU A 77 -22.19 -13.87 -7.07
C GLU A 77 -21.24 -13.50 -5.95
N ILE A 78 -20.19 -12.72 -6.24
CA ILE A 78 -19.25 -12.21 -5.25
C ILE A 78 -19.82 -10.94 -4.61
N ARG A 79 -19.91 -10.92 -3.27
CA ARG A 79 -20.49 -9.79 -2.52
C ARG A 79 -19.48 -9.08 -1.62
N HIS A 80 -18.59 -9.81 -0.96
CA HIS A 80 -17.62 -9.24 -0.04
C HIS A 80 -16.29 -9.99 -0.08
N ILE A 81 -15.27 -9.36 0.48
CA ILE A 81 -14.02 -9.98 0.91
C ILE A 81 -14.02 -9.92 2.44
N VAL A 82 -13.58 -11.00 3.08
CA VAL A 82 -13.29 -10.95 4.52
C VAL A 82 -11.92 -10.32 4.69
N ASP A 83 -11.86 -9.21 5.41
CA ASP A 83 -10.61 -8.55 5.72
C ASP A 83 -9.75 -9.48 6.60
N PRO A 84 -8.55 -9.86 6.16
CA PRO A 84 -7.73 -10.82 6.88
C PRO A 84 -7.18 -10.27 8.22
N PHE A 85 -7.24 -8.96 8.45
CA PHE A 85 -6.68 -8.33 9.66
C PHE A 85 -7.69 -8.16 10.78
N ASP A 86 -8.97 -7.90 10.46
CA ASP A 86 -10.03 -7.70 11.45
C ASP A 86 -11.17 -8.72 11.37
N GLY A 87 -11.20 -9.57 10.33
CA GLY A 87 -12.20 -10.61 10.13
C GLY A 87 -13.57 -10.11 9.67
N THR A 88 -13.71 -8.83 9.31
CA THR A 88 -14.99 -8.24 8.92
C THR A 88 -15.25 -8.32 7.41
N TYR A 89 -16.52 -8.33 7.02
CA TYR A 89 -16.95 -8.38 5.62
C TYR A 89 -16.93 -6.99 4.99
N LYS A 90 -16.10 -6.77 3.97
CA LYS A 90 -15.97 -5.47 3.29
C LYS A 90 -16.11 -5.61 1.77
N THR A 91 -16.59 -4.55 1.13
CA THR A 91 -16.59 -4.42 -0.33
C THR A 91 -15.26 -3.88 -0.87
N LYS A 92 -14.44 -3.28 0.00
CA LYS A 92 -13.05 -2.89 -0.27
C LYS A 92 -12.17 -3.47 0.83
N VAL A 93 -11.11 -4.19 0.45
CA VAL A 93 -10.05 -4.64 1.37
C VAL A 93 -8.71 -4.18 0.83
N THR A 94 -7.82 -3.71 1.71
CA THR A 94 -6.45 -3.32 1.38
C THR A 94 -5.48 -4.33 1.98
N ILE A 95 -4.61 -4.91 1.16
CA ILE A 95 -3.55 -5.82 1.60
C ILE A 95 -2.20 -5.42 1.00
N PRO A 96 -1.09 -5.71 1.68
CA PRO A 96 0.23 -5.51 1.10
C PRO A 96 0.52 -6.57 0.02
N LYS A 97 1.32 -6.21 -0.98
CA LYS A 97 1.69 -7.11 -2.10
C LYS A 97 2.43 -8.39 -1.66
N ASN A 98 3.08 -8.38 -0.49
CA ASN A 98 3.76 -9.52 0.12
C ASN A 98 2.87 -10.29 1.12
N PHE A 99 1.55 -10.12 1.10
CA PHE A 99 0.63 -10.85 1.98
C PHE A 99 0.75 -12.37 1.80
N THR A 100 0.96 -13.10 2.89
CA THR A 100 1.17 -14.55 2.94
C THR A 100 0.11 -15.26 3.79
N GLY A 101 -1.17 -15.15 3.44
CA GLY A 101 -2.25 -15.71 4.26
C GLY A 101 -3.39 -16.33 3.46
N LEU A 102 -4.48 -16.62 4.15
CA LEU A 102 -5.73 -17.00 3.49
C LEU A 102 -6.59 -15.75 3.27
N LEU A 103 -7.09 -15.59 2.05
CA LEU A 103 -8.07 -14.57 1.72
C LEU A 103 -9.41 -15.23 1.39
N TYR A 104 -10.50 -14.72 1.98
CA TYR A 104 -11.83 -15.30 1.81
C TYR A 104 -12.71 -14.37 0.98
N LEU A 105 -13.24 -14.89 -0.13
CA LEU A 105 -14.30 -14.24 -0.89
C LEU A 105 -15.65 -14.80 -0.44
N SER A 106 -16.61 -13.95 -0.11
CA SER A 106 -17.96 -14.36 0.26
C SER A 106 -18.99 -13.91 -0.78
N GLY A 107 -20.04 -14.70 -0.92
CA GLY A 107 -20.98 -14.53 -2.02
C GLY A 107 -22.26 -15.35 -1.87
N LEU A 108 -23.10 -15.26 -2.89
CA LEU A 108 -24.33 -16.03 -2.99
C LEU A 108 -24.11 -17.23 -3.91
N ASN A 109 -24.78 -18.35 -3.61
CA ASN A 109 -24.83 -19.57 -4.43
C ASN A 109 -23.46 -20.22 -4.74
N PHE A 110 -22.48 -20.11 -3.84
CA PHE A 110 -21.19 -20.79 -4.00
C PHE A 110 -21.33 -22.33 -3.96
N THR A 111 -22.37 -22.85 -3.29
CA THR A 111 -22.80 -24.27 -3.34
C THR A 111 -22.85 -24.83 -4.76
N SER A 112 -23.33 -24.04 -5.72
CA SER A 112 -23.46 -24.45 -7.12
C SER A 112 -22.11 -24.74 -7.79
N LEU A 113 -21.01 -24.30 -7.17
CA LEU A 113 -19.66 -24.42 -7.68
C LEU A 113 -18.89 -25.58 -7.05
N ALA A 114 -19.43 -26.28 -6.04
CA ALA A 114 -18.73 -27.32 -5.28
C ALA A 114 -18.22 -28.51 -6.14
N SER A 115 -18.83 -28.75 -7.30
CA SER A 115 -18.41 -29.79 -8.25
C SER A 115 -17.37 -29.34 -9.28
N LYS A 116 -16.91 -28.08 -9.20
CA LYS A 116 -15.96 -27.49 -10.15
C LYS A 116 -14.67 -27.09 -9.45
N ILE A 117 -13.56 -27.14 -10.19
CA ILE A 117 -12.33 -26.48 -9.78
C ILE A 117 -12.50 -24.99 -10.11
N VAL A 118 -12.50 -24.15 -9.07
CA VAL A 118 -12.75 -22.72 -9.18
C VAL A 118 -11.44 -21.96 -8.98
N TYR A 119 -11.22 -20.97 -9.83
CA TYR A 119 -10.13 -20.01 -9.72
C TYR A 119 -10.72 -18.61 -9.56
N ALA A 120 -10.10 -17.80 -8.71
CA ALA A 120 -10.36 -16.36 -8.66
C ALA A 120 -9.35 -15.65 -9.56
N ARG A 121 -9.83 -14.87 -10.52
CA ARG A 121 -9.01 -14.03 -11.39
C ARG A 121 -9.21 -12.57 -11.04
N PHE A 122 -8.17 -11.94 -10.52
CA PHE A 122 -8.12 -10.51 -10.24
C PHE A 122 -7.55 -9.79 -11.46
N ARG A 123 -8.26 -8.78 -11.98
CA ARG A 123 -7.74 -7.93 -13.07
C ARG A 123 -7.36 -6.57 -12.50
N PHE A 124 -6.08 -6.22 -12.52
CA PHE A 124 -5.58 -5.01 -11.86
C PHE A 124 -5.48 -3.79 -12.78
N GLY A 125 -5.87 -2.63 -12.25
CA GLY A 125 -5.71 -1.32 -12.87
C GLY A 125 -6.46 -1.11 -14.19
N ARG A 126 -6.05 -0.07 -14.93
CA ARG A 126 -6.53 0.25 -16.28
C ARG A 126 -6.10 -0.76 -17.35
N GLU A 127 -4.98 -1.44 -17.12
CA GLU A 127 -4.39 -2.42 -18.03
C GLU A 127 -5.06 -3.81 -17.92
N LEU A 128 -5.84 -4.03 -16.85
CA LEU A 128 -6.55 -5.28 -16.58
C LEU A 128 -5.62 -6.50 -16.50
N GLU A 129 -4.42 -6.31 -15.94
CA GLU A 129 -3.42 -7.36 -15.75
C GLU A 129 -4.00 -8.48 -14.87
N PRO A 130 -4.12 -9.72 -15.39
CA PRO A 130 -4.79 -10.79 -14.67
C PRO A 130 -3.81 -11.53 -13.73
N VAL A 131 -4.24 -11.78 -12.50
CA VAL A 131 -3.62 -12.77 -11.60
C VAL A 131 -4.67 -13.79 -11.22
N ILE A 132 -4.33 -15.07 -11.42
CA ILE A 132 -5.23 -16.21 -11.22
C ILE A 132 -4.75 -16.99 -10.01
N ILE A 133 -5.64 -17.22 -9.06
CA ILE A 133 -5.38 -17.95 -7.82
C ILE A 133 -6.41 -19.06 -7.71
N GLN A 134 -5.96 -20.28 -7.43
CA GLN A 134 -6.87 -21.40 -7.21
C GLN A 134 -7.60 -21.23 -5.88
N GLY A 135 -8.92 -21.41 -5.90
CA GLY A 135 -9.75 -21.32 -4.71
C GLY A 135 -10.31 -22.66 -4.28
N THR A 136 -10.50 -22.82 -2.97
CA THR A 136 -11.18 -23.95 -2.36
C THR A 136 -12.46 -23.47 -1.71
N ILE A 137 -13.58 -24.14 -1.98
CA ILE A 137 -14.86 -23.80 -1.36
C ILE A 137 -14.89 -24.39 0.05
N GLY A 138 -15.17 -23.55 1.03
CA GLY A 138 -15.27 -23.92 2.44
C GLY A 138 -16.42 -23.23 3.15
N ARG A 139 -16.51 -23.44 4.46
CA ARG A 139 -17.47 -22.75 5.35
C ARG A 139 -16.73 -21.85 6.32
N ALA A 140 -17.27 -20.66 6.54
CA ALA A 140 -16.80 -19.71 7.54
C ALA A 140 -17.96 -19.24 8.42
N PRO A 141 -17.68 -18.82 9.67
CA PRO A 141 -18.69 -18.19 10.51
C PRO A 141 -19.27 -16.95 9.81
N GLY A 142 -20.58 -16.88 9.73
CA GLY A 142 -21.30 -15.74 9.17
C GLY A 142 -21.31 -14.53 10.12
N ILE A 143 -22.06 -13.50 9.73
CA ILE A 143 -22.17 -12.24 10.49
C ILE A 143 -22.73 -12.48 11.91
N THR A 144 -23.49 -13.57 12.11
CA THR A 144 -23.89 -14.03 13.44
C THR A 144 -23.23 -15.38 13.76
N PRO A 145 -22.85 -15.65 15.03
CA PRO A 145 -22.24 -16.92 15.43
C PRO A 145 -23.11 -18.17 15.19
N GLN A 146 -24.38 -17.99 14.82
CA GLN A 146 -25.33 -19.09 14.58
C GLN A 146 -25.54 -19.40 13.09
N THR A 147 -24.90 -18.67 12.19
CA THR A 147 -25.02 -18.86 10.74
C THR A 147 -23.66 -19.18 10.16
N ASP A 148 -23.52 -20.31 9.47
CA ASP A 148 -22.36 -20.57 8.63
C ASP A 148 -22.66 -20.06 7.22
N ILE A 149 -21.67 -19.43 6.58
CA ILE A 149 -21.73 -19.06 5.17
C ILE A 149 -20.66 -19.79 4.38
N GLU A 150 -20.91 -20.00 3.10
CA GLU A 150 -19.92 -20.55 2.19
C GLU A 150 -19.03 -19.46 1.63
N VAL A 151 -17.74 -19.75 1.59
CA VAL A 151 -16.69 -18.84 1.14
C VAL A 151 -15.75 -19.55 0.19
N LEU A 152 -15.19 -18.79 -0.74
CA LEU A 152 -14.05 -19.23 -1.54
C LEU A 152 -12.78 -18.82 -0.81
N ILE A 153 -12.02 -19.81 -0.37
CA ILE A 153 -10.74 -19.65 0.33
C ILE A 153 -9.64 -19.63 -0.72
N LEU A 154 -8.85 -18.56 -0.73
CA LEU A 154 -7.70 -18.38 -1.61
C LEU A 154 -6.43 -18.45 -0.76
N ASP A 155 -5.46 -19.23 -1.20
CA ASP A 155 -4.17 -19.36 -0.54
C ASP A 155 -3.12 -18.45 -1.20
N PHE A 156 -2.47 -17.63 -0.38
CA PHE A 156 -1.46 -16.66 -0.80
C PHE A 156 -0.05 -17.00 -0.27
N GLN A 157 0.20 -18.23 0.20
CA GLN A 157 1.56 -18.64 0.60
C GLN A 157 2.60 -18.37 -0.50
N ASP A 158 2.25 -18.55 -1.78
CA ASP A 158 3.12 -18.31 -2.94
C ASP A 158 3.28 -16.81 -3.31
N ARG A 159 2.74 -15.89 -2.51
CA ARG A 159 2.80 -14.43 -2.72
C ARG A 159 2.43 -14.01 -4.16
N PRO A 160 1.22 -14.32 -4.62
CA PRO A 160 0.82 -14.12 -6.02
C PRO A 160 0.88 -12.65 -6.49
N PHE A 161 0.96 -11.69 -5.57
CA PHE A 161 0.99 -10.26 -5.87
C PHE A 161 2.36 -9.59 -5.68
N GLU A 162 3.39 -10.33 -5.26
CA GLU A 162 4.71 -9.77 -4.93
C GLU A 162 5.36 -9.03 -6.11
N ASN A 163 5.08 -9.46 -7.34
CA ASN A 163 5.64 -8.86 -8.55
C ASN A 163 4.71 -7.84 -9.23
N ILE A 164 3.52 -7.59 -8.69
CA ILE A 164 2.62 -6.57 -9.23
C ILE A 164 3.26 -5.19 -9.00
N ARG A 165 3.25 -4.38 -10.06
CA ARG A 165 3.69 -2.97 -10.01
C ARG A 165 2.58 -2.10 -9.43
N LEU A 166 2.96 -1.20 -8.53
CA LEU A 166 2.06 -0.23 -7.92
C LEU A 166 2.10 1.10 -8.68
N LEU A 167 1.40 1.15 -9.81
CA LEU A 167 1.47 2.27 -10.76
C LEU A 167 0.63 3.50 -10.34
N TYR A 168 -0.27 3.33 -9.37
CA TYR A 168 -1.25 4.33 -8.95
C TYR A 168 -0.93 4.84 -7.55
N ASP A 169 -1.68 5.85 -7.12
CA ASP A 169 -1.46 6.51 -5.84
C ASP A 169 -2.75 6.51 -5.00
N LEU A 170 -2.58 6.40 -3.68
CA LEU A 170 -3.62 6.49 -2.67
C LEU A 170 -4.02 7.93 -2.44
N TYR A 171 -5.32 8.14 -2.28
CA TYR A 171 -5.91 9.42 -1.89
C TYR A 171 -6.68 9.24 -0.59
N ASP A 172 -6.49 10.20 0.30
CA ASP A 172 -7.02 10.20 1.65
C ASP A 172 -8.29 11.03 1.74
N TYR A 173 -9.42 10.34 1.91
CA TYR A 173 -10.76 10.92 2.01
C TYR A 173 -11.33 10.86 3.43
N ASN A 174 -10.49 10.62 4.43
CA ASN A 174 -10.92 10.68 5.81
C ASN A 174 -11.35 12.08 6.24
N ASP A 175 -12.29 12.11 7.18
CA ASP A 175 -12.78 13.35 7.77
C ASP A 175 -12.01 13.71 9.04
N TYR A 176 -11.05 14.62 8.88
CA TYR A 176 -10.23 15.11 9.98
C TYR A 176 -10.80 16.34 10.69
N ARG A 177 -12.06 16.72 10.42
CA ARG A 177 -12.70 17.86 11.08
C ARG A 177 -13.08 17.53 12.52
N SER A 178 -12.80 18.41 13.46
CA SER A 178 -13.35 18.30 14.82
C SER A 178 -14.86 18.47 14.81
N THR A 179 -15.53 17.75 15.72
CA THR A 179 -16.96 17.89 15.98
C THR A 179 -17.32 19.24 16.58
N THR A 180 -16.36 19.95 17.19
CA THR A 180 -16.56 21.28 17.79
C THR A 180 -16.26 22.43 16.82
N THR A 181 -15.40 22.21 15.83
CA THR A 181 -15.00 23.19 14.81
C THR A 181 -15.08 22.59 13.41
N PRO A 182 -16.30 22.41 12.84
CA PRO A 182 -16.54 21.62 11.63
C PRO A 182 -16.01 22.24 10.32
N ASN A 183 -15.28 23.36 10.39
CA ASN A 183 -14.59 23.96 9.23
C ASN A 183 -13.06 23.84 9.35
N VAL A 184 -12.56 23.17 10.39
CA VAL A 184 -11.14 23.06 10.71
C VAL A 184 -10.79 21.58 10.80
N GLU A 185 -9.79 21.16 10.03
CA GLU A 185 -9.21 19.82 10.12
C GLU A 185 -8.08 19.82 11.16
N ASP A 186 -8.36 19.28 12.35
CA ASP A 186 -7.49 19.28 13.53
C ASP A 186 -7.30 17.88 14.14
N LYS A 187 -7.99 16.86 13.63
CA LYS A 187 -7.75 15.47 14.03
C LYS A 187 -6.46 14.94 13.42
N GLU A 188 -5.85 13.98 14.13
CA GLU A 188 -4.64 13.31 13.69
C GLU A 188 -4.86 12.60 12.33
N PRO A 189 -4.04 12.90 11.30
CA PRO A 189 -4.08 12.21 10.02
C PRO A 189 -3.69 10.75 10.16
N THR A 190 -4.22 9.89 9.28
CA THR A 190 -3.79 8.50 9.23
C THR A 190 -2.46 8.36 8.49
N ASP A 191 -1.60 7.50 9.01
CA ASP A 191 -0.37 7.04 8.35
C ASP A 191 -0.46 5.55 7.95
N ASP A 192 -1.53 4.84 8.33
CA ASP A 192 -1.75 3.44 7.94
C ASP A 192 -2.30 3.39 6.50
N PRO A 193 -1.52 2.88 5.52
CA PRO A 193 -1.96 2.74 4.13
C PRO A 193 -3.14 1.77 3.93
N ARG A 194 -3.54 1.03 4.98
CA ARG A 194 -4.72 0.13 4.97
C ARG A 194 -6.00 0.81 5.42
N ASP A 195 -5.94 2.06 5.88
CA ASP A 195 -7.10 2.76 6.40
C ASP A 195 -8.28 2.78 5.42
N GLY A 196 -9.50 2.63 5.97
CA GLY A 196 -10.73 2.47 5.21
C GLY A 196 -11.13 3.71 4.39
N GLY A 197 -10.64 4.90 4.75
CA GLY A 197 -10.84 6.14 4.02
C GLY A 197 -9.89 6.36 2.84
N LEU A 198 -8.92 5.45 2.61
CA LEU A 198 -7.94 5.58 1.53
C LEU A 198 -8.39 4.87 0.26
N TYR A 199 -8.26 5.53 -0.89
CA TYR A 199 -8.68 5.00 -2.18
C TYR A 199 -7.58 5.14 -3.22
N CYS A 200 -7.25 4.02 -3.84
CA CYS A 200 -6.33 3.97 -4.96
C CYS A 200 -7.02 4.47 -6.24
N ARG A 201 -6.43 5.44 -6.93
CA ARG A 201 -6.99 5.97 -8.19
C ARG A 201 -6.34 5.33 -9.40
N GLY A 202 -6.91 4.21 -9.84
CA GLY A 202 -6.28 3.35 -10.85
C GLY A 202 -7.21 2.72 -11.87
N LEU A 203 -8.50 3.09 -11.91
CA LEU A 203 -9.49 2.43 -12.77
C LEU A 203 -10.01 3.32 -13.88
N ARG A 204 -10.51 2.68 -14.95
CA ARG A 204 -11.45 3.30 -15.88
C ARG A 204 -12.77 3.59 -15.17
N LEU A 205 -13.49 4.63 -15.60
CA LEU A 205 -14.75 5.01 -14.96
C LEU A 205 -15.79 3.88 -14.93
N GLU A 206 -15.83 3.05 -15.98
CA GLU A 206 -16.73 1.88 -16.10
C GLU A 206 -16.50 0.76 -15.05
N HIS A 207 -15.35 0.79 -14.38
CA HIS A 207 -14.97 -0.14 -13.32
C HIS A 207 -15.02 0.50 -11.93
N ASP A 208 -15.37 1.79 -11.83
CA ASP A 208 -15.51 2.50 -10.55
C ASP A 208 -16.94 2.36 -10.01
N PRO A 209 -17.16 1.56 -8.94
CA PRO A 209 -18.51 1.36 -8.39
C PRO A 209 -19.04 2.58 -7.64
N THR A 210 -18.19 3.57 -7.31
CA THR A 210 -18.59 4.79 -6.61
C THR A 210 -19.26 5.79 -7.55
N PHE A 211 -18.96 5.73 -8.84
CA PHE A 211 -19.59 6.56 -9.85
C PHE A 211 -20.98 6.05 -10.22
N LYS A 212 -21.97 6.91 -10.06
CA LYS A 212 -23.38 6.65 -10.42
C LYS A 212 -23.79 7.59 -11.53
N GLY A 213 -23.33 7.28 -12.75
CA GLY A 213 -23.69 8.02 -13.96
C GLY A 213 -25.20 8.03 -14.20
N THR A 214 -25.68 9.08 -14.85
CA THR A 214 -27.07 9.23 -15.28
C THR A 214 -27.14 9.18 -16.81
N ALA A 215 -28.35 9.05 -17.36
CA ALA A 215 -28.53 9.11 -18.82
C ALA A 215 -28.06 10.45 -19.42
N SER A 216 -28.07 11.52 -18.62
CA SER A 216 -27.61 12.87 -18.98
C SER A 216 -26.13 13.12 -18.68
N ASN A 217 -25.52 12.39 -17.74
CA ASN A 217 -24.11 12.49 -17.45
C ASN A 217 -23.45 11.12 -17.30
N THR A 218 -22.66 10.74 -18.29
CA THR A 218 -21.90 9.49 -18.32
C THR A 218 -20.43 9.69 -17.95
N GLN A 219 -20.01 10.91 -17.62
CA GLN A 219 -18.65 11.25 -17.23
C GLN A 219 -18.64 11.69 -15.76
N CYS A 220 -17.50 11.54 -15.08
CA CYS A 220 -17.30 12.14 -13.75
C CYS A 220 -16.70 13.53 -13.94
N ASP A 221 -17.55 14.53 -14.22
CA ASP A 221 -17.13 15.87 -14.63
C ASP A 221 -17.85 17.01 -13.91
N GLN A 222 -18.83 16.71 -13.05
CA GLN A 222 -19.60 17.67 -12.28
C GLN A 222 -19.22 17.67 -10.80
N ALA A 223 -19.30 18.85 -10.18
CA ALA A 223 -19.07 19.01 -8.75
C ALA A 223 -20.02 18.11 -7.93
N GLY A 224 -19.47 17.43 -6.93
CA GLY A 224 -20.23 16.50 -6.07
C GLY A 224 -20.29 15.06 -6.57
N GLU A 225 -19.83 14.77 -7.79
CA GLU A 225 -19.78 13.39 -8.30
C GLU A 225 -18.68 12.58 -7.63
N ARG A 226 -19.01 11.36 -7.20
CA ARG A 226 -18.07 10.45 -6.55
C ARG A 226 -17.50 9.48 -7.58
N CYS A 227 -16.20 9.56 -7.85
CA CYS A 227 -15.48 8.58 -8.65
C CYS A 227 -14.11 8.33 -8.02
N LEU A 228 -14.13 7.71 -6.84
CA LEU A 228 -13.00 7.59 -5.93
C LEU A 228 -11.89 6.66 -6.45
N TYR A 229 -12.20 5.75 -7.36
CA TYR A 229 -11.23 4.84 -7.98
C TYR A 229 -10.84 5.26 -9.40
N ALA A 230 -11.60 6.17 -10.01
CA ALA A 230 -11.33 6.69 -11.34
C ALA A 230 -9.93 7.29 -11.42
N TYR A 231 -9.20 6.88 -12.45
CA TYR A 231 -7.79 7.16 -12.61
C TYR A 231 -7.52 8.67 -12.66
N ALA A 232 -6.57 9.06 -11.81
CA ALA A 232 -5.87 10.31 -11.84
C ALA A 232 -4.54 10.17 -11.12
N LYS A 233 -3.54 10.95 -11.55
CA LYS A 233 -2.19 10.85 -11.00
C LYS A 233 -1.61 12.22 -10.68
N VAL A 234 -1.27 12.41 -9.41
CA VAL A 234 -0.59 13.59 -8.89
C VAL A 234 0.73 13.14 -8.29
N LYS A 235 1.77 13.96 -8.44
CA LYS A 235 3.05 13.77 -7.77
C LYS A 235 3.44 15.02 -7.00
N ASP A 236 4.25 14.84 -5.96
CA ASP A 236 4.98 15.95 -5.37
C ASP A 236 5.87 16.64 -6.41
N SER A 237 6.02 17.94 -6.26
CA SER A 237 6.84 18.79 -7.12
C SER A 237 7.70 19.70 -6.27
N GLY A 238 8.97 19.81 -6.66
CA GLY A 238 9.86 20.88 -6.25
C GLY A 238 9.67 22.11 -7.13
N LEU A 239 10.64 23.01 -7.06
CA LEU A 239 10.71 24.16 -7.96
C LEU A 239 10.92 23.72 -9.41
N VAL A 240 10.53 24.58 -10.35
CA VAL A 240 10.71 24.34 -11.78
C VAL A 240 11.86 25.17 -12.29
N GLU A 241 12.83 24.52 -12.93
CA GLU A 241 13.97 25.21 -13.53
C GLU A 241 13.51 26.02 -14.74
N LYS A 242 13.83 27.31 -14.77
CA LYS A 242 13.33 28.23 -15.81
C LYS A 242 13.96 27.99 -17.19
N SER A 243 15.19 27.48 -17.22
CA SER A 243 15.94 27.18 -18.45
C SER A 243 15.37 25.96 -19.20
N THR A 244 14.97 24.92 -18.47
CA THR A 244 14.51 23.64 -19.04
C THR A 244 13.00 23.46 -18.95
N GLY A 245 12.32 24.18 -18.05
CA GLY A 245 10.92 23.96 -17.72
C GLY A 245 10.67 22.67 -16.95
N ILE A 246 11.74 22.01 -16.46
CA ILE A 246 11.64 20.72 -15.76
C ILE A 246 11.42 20.97 -14.27
N ALA A 247 10.39 20.33 -13.73
CA ALA A 247 10.10 20.35 -12.30
C ALA A 247 11.01 19.35 -11.57
N ILE A 248 11.68 19.82 -10.52
CA ILE A 248 12.53 18.99 -9.66
C ILE A 248 11.64 18.02 -8.89
N ASN A 249 12.07 16.77 -8.74
CA ASN A 249 11.43 15.83 -7.84
C ASN A 249 12.07 15.99 -6.46
N PRO A 250 11.30 16.20 -5.39
CA PRO A 250 11.86 16.18 -4.06
C PRO A 250 12.38 14.78 -3.75
N THR A 251 13.54 14.70 -3.12
CA THR A 251 14.17 13.46 -2.66
C THR A 251 14.44 13.47 -1.16
N GLU A 252 14.31 14.63 -0.52
CA GLU A 252 14.62 14.81 0.90
C GLU A 252 13.44 15.40 1.67
N PRO A 253 13.24 14.98 2.93
CA PRO A 253 12.32 15.66 3.83
C PRO A 253 12.85 17.04 4.24
N GLN A 254 11.99 17.85 4.84
CA GLN A 254 12.27 19.18 5.36
C GLN A 254 13.03 19.09 6.69
N LEU A 255 14.25 18.54 6.65
CA LEU A 255 15.17 18.38 7.77
C LEU A 255 16.46 19.18 7.57
N ASP A 256 17.20 19.42 8.66
CA ASP A 256 18.63 19.74 8.62
C ASP A 256 19.42 18.45 8.35
N LEU A 257 19.82 18.29 7.09
CA LEU A 257 20.56 17.15 6.60
C LEU A 257 22.03 17.22 7.03
N GLY A 258 22.57 18.44 7.14
CA GLY A 258 23.98 18.70 7.46
C GLY A 258 24.32 18.74 8.95
N GLY A 259 23.33 18.81 9.84
CA GLY A 259 23.52 18.90 11.29
C GLY A 259 24.16 20.21 11.76
N SER A 260 24.14 21.24 10.91
CA SER A 260 24.75 22.55 11.18
C SER A 260 23.72 23.66 11.39
N GLY A 261 22.46 23.29 11.56
CA GLY A 261 21.30 24.16 11.59
C GLY A 261 20.71 24.34 10.19
N TYR A 262 19.38 24.37 10.13
CA TYR A 262 18.59 24.48 8.92
C TYR A 262 18.90 25.76 8.12
N VAL A 263 19.22 26.85 8.82
CA VAL A 263 19.58 28.15 8.21
C VAL A 263 20.91 28.14 7.46
N ASN A 264 21.75 27.13 7.69
CA ASN A 264 23.04 26.98 7.02
C ASN A 264 22.99 25.98 5.86
N GLU A 265 21.79 25.45 5.56
CA GLU A 265 21.59 24.51 4.45
C GLU A 265 21.93 25.14 3.10
N SER A 266 22.64 24.37 2.28
CA SER A 266 23.03 24.80 0.94
C SER A 266 21.79 24.89 0.03
N GLN A 267 21.86 25.75 -0.99
CA GLN A 267 20.85 25.81 -2.04
C GLN A 267 20.64 24.43 -2.71
N SER A 268 21.71 23.66 -2.89
CA SER A 268 21.61 22.31 -3.48
C SER A 268 20.79 21.36 -2.62
N ASN A 269 20.85 21.47 -1.30
CA ASN A 269 20.03 20.66 -0.40
C ASN A 269 18.60 21.19 -0.37
N ALA A 270 18.42 22.51 -0.32
CA ALA A 270 17.09 23.14 -0.37
C ALA A 270 16.27 22.70 -1.59
N LEU A 271 16.91 22.57 -2.76
CA LEU A 271 16.25 22.11 -4.00
C LEU A 271 15.77 20.65 -3.94
N LYS A 272 16.38 19.81 -3.09
CA LYS A 272 15.97 18.42 -2.90
C LYS A 272 14.78 18.27 -1.94
N LYS A 273 14.49 19.30 -1.14
CA LYS A 273 13.47 19.23 -0.09
C LYS A 273 12.06 19.34 -0.66
N CYS A 274 11.12 18.73 0.04
CA CYS A 274 9.69 18.94 -0.18
C CYS A 274 9.30 20.43 -0.05
N LEU A 275 8.46 20.91 -0.97
CA LEU A 275 7.80 22.21 -0.83
C LEU A 275 6.66 22.13 0.21
N PRO A 276 6.29 23.25 0.84
CA PRO A 276 5.19 23.25 1.80
C PRO A 276 3.83 23.02 1.12
N ASP A 277 2.95 22.27 1.80
CA ASP A 277 1.57 21.96 1.35
C ASP A 277 0.58 23.12 1.59
N ASN A 278 1.09 24.35 1.58
CA ASN A 278 0.33 25.59 1.79
C ASN A 278 0.94 26.73 0.96
N ASN A 279 0.25 27.87 0.91
CA ASN A 279 0.69 29.07 0.19
C ASN A 279 1.32 30.13 1.12
N ASN A 280 1.77 29.73 2.31
CA ASN A 280 2.38 30.64 3.29
C ASN A 280 3.83 30.95 2.88
N ILE A 281 4.09 32.23 2.55
CA ILE A 281 5.43 32.68 2.13
C ILE A 281 6.48 32.55 3.23
N GLY A 282 6.11 32.72 4.49
CA GLY A 282 7.03 32.57 5.63
C GLY A 282 7.49 31.12 5.77
N ASN A 283 6.55 30.17 5.67
CA ASN A 283 6.87 28.75 5.68
C ASN A 283 7.76 28.37 4.48
N PHE A 284 7.43 28.85 3.28
CA PHE A 284 8.22 28.63 2.07
C PHE A 284 9.64 29.18 2.19
N ASN A 285 9.78 30.42 2.64
CA ASN A 285 11.07 31.07 2.87
C ASN A 285 11.91 30.32 3.91
N GLY A 286 11.28 29.84 4.99
CA GLY A 286 11.94 29.03 6.00
C GLY A 286 12.50 27.72 5.44
N ILE A 287 11.69 26.96 4.69
CA ILE A 287 12.09 25.66 4.13
C ILE A 287 13.20 25.80 3.08
N LEU A 288 13.11 26.81 2.21
CA LEU A 288 14.09 26.99 1.13
C LEU A 288 15.26 27.88 1.51
N ASN A 289 15.26 28.43 2.72
CA ASN A 289 16.22 29.43 3.20
C ASN A 289 16.32 30.63 2.25
N THR A 290 15.17 31.19 1.88
CA THR A 290 15.04 32.33 0.97
C THR A 290 14.38 33.53 1.66
N ASN A 291 14.50 34.71 1.06
CA ASN A 291 13.89 35.94 1.57
C ASN A 291 13.01 36.61 0.50
N ILE A 292 12.01 35.87 -0.01
CA ILE A 292 11.05 36.39 -0.99
C ILE A 292 10.00 37.24 -0.25
N SER A 293 9.69 38.41 -0.79
CA SER A 293 8.65 39.30 -0.27
C SER A 293 7.33 39.16 -1.05
N GLY A 294 6.19 39.37 -0.40
CA GLY A 294 4.87 39.40 -1.03
C GLY A 294 4.06 38.13 -0.81
N ALA A 295 3.17 37.81 -1.75
CA ALA A 295 2.43 36.55 -1.76
C ALA A 295 3.11 35.55 -2.71
N LEU A 296 3.00 34.25 -2.41
CA LEU A 296 3.44 33.21 -3.33
C LEU A 296 2.51 33.20 -4.56
N GLY A 297 2.99 33.80 -5.65
CA GLY A 297 2.36 33.71 -6.96
C GLY A 297 2.85 32.47 -7.71
N TYR A 298 1.91 31.65 -8.17
CA TYR A 298 2.24 30.47 -8.97
C TYR A 298 2.63 30.85 -10.38
N ASN A 299 3.70 30.24 -10.88
CA ASN A 299 4.35 30.55 -12.14
C ASN A 299 4.87 32.00 -12.26
N VAL A 300 4.92 32.74 -11.14
CA VAL A 300 5.37 34.14 -11.07
C VAL A 300 6.48 34.31 -10.04
N THR A 301 6.45 33.56 -8.94
CA THR A 301 7.46 33.67 -7.89
C THR A 301 8.76 33.05 -8.35
N GLU A 302 9.75 33.92 -8.57
CA GLU A 302 11.11 33.57 -8.92
C GLU A 302 11.96 33.33 -7.67
N VAL A 303 12.75 32.26 -7.69
CA VAL A 303 13.53 31.76 -6.55
C VAL A 303 14.99 31.61 -6.97
N PHE A 304 15.91 31.82 -6.03
CA PHE A 304 17.36 31.74 -6.24
C PHE A 304 17.83 32.57 -7.45
N SER A 305 17.62 33.89 -7.37
CA SER A 305 18.02 34.83 -8.41
C SER A 305 17.37 34.58 -9.79
N GLY A 306 16.14 34.06 -9.80
CA GLY A 306 15.35 33.86 -11.03
C GLY A 306 15.70 32.61 -11.83
N GLN A 307 16.51 31.71 -11.27
CA GLN A 307 16.83 30.43 -11.90
C GLN A 307 15.65 29.45 -11.87
N TYR A 308 14.81 29.56 -10.83
CA TYR A 308 13.69 28.66 -10.61
C TYR A 308 12.38 29.43 -10.43
N VAL A 309 11.27 28.80 -10.76
CA VAL A 309 9.92 29.32 -10.56
C VAL A 309 9.10 28.37 -9.69
N TYR A 310 8.32 28.93 -8.78
CA TYR A 310 7.39 28.17 -7.96
C TYR A 310 6.07 27.92 -8.72
N LYS A 311 5.69 26.66 -8.89
CA LYS A 311 4.42 26.23 -9.52
C LYS A 311 3.48 25.47 -8.57
N GLY A 312 3.86 25.37 -7.30
CA GLY A 312 3.11 24.66 -6.27
C GLY A 312 3.77 23.35 -5.83
N PRO A 313 3.30 22.77 -4.71
CA PRO A 313 3.88 21.56 -4.13
C PRO A 313 3.47 20.28 -4.85
N TYR A 314 2.45 20.34 -5.71
CA TYR A 314 1.93 19.21 -6.46
C TYR A 314 1.86 19.51 -7.94
N ARG A 315 2.09 18.48 -8.76
CA ARG A 315 1.89 18.53 -10.22
C ARG A 315 1.02 17.37 -10.70
N ALA A 316 0.16 17.67 -11.66
CA ALA A 316 -0.67 16.67 -12.33
C ALA A 316 0.14 15.94 -13.41
N ILE A 317 -0.06 14.62 -13.54
CA ILE A 317 0.62 13.78 -14.52
C ILE A 317 -0.43 13.17 -15.46
N GLY A 318 -0.23 13.32 -16.77
CA GLY A 318 -1.04 12.66 -17.79
C GLY A 318 -2.53 13.02 -17.71
N THR A 319 -2.85 14.29 -17.50
CA THR A 319 -4.22 14.80 -17.32
C THR A 319 -5.18 14.38 -18.42
N SER A 320 -4.69 14.26 -19.66
CA SER A 320 -5.48 13.81 -20.82
C SER A 320 -6.00 12.38 -20.68
N GLN A 321 -5.40 11.57 -19.80
CA GLN A 321 -5.80 10.20 -19.52
C GLN A 321 -6.67 10.08 -18.26
N TRP A 322 -6.93 11.17 -17.54
CA TRP A 322 -7.74 11.13 -16.33
C TRP A 322 -9.20 10.78 -16.65
N GLU A 323 -9.78 9.98 -15.78
CA GLU A 323 -11.18 9.52 -15.86
C GLU A 323 -12.13 10.44 -15.07
N ILE A 324 -11.57 11.28 -14.20
CA ILE A 324 -12.25 12.40 -13.53
C ILE A 324 -11.88 13.72 -14.21
N LYS A 325 -12.87 14.59 -14.43
CA LYS A 325 -12.78 15.79 -15.27
C LYS A 325 -13.54 16.97 -14.65
N GLY A 326 -13.50 18.10 -15.36
CA GLY A 326 -14.36 19.24 -15.09
C GLY A 326 -14.29 19.73 -13.64
N THR A 327 -15.45 20.01 -13.07
CA THR A 327 -15.56 20.52 -11.69
C THR A 327 -15.56 19.40 -10.64
N ALA A 328 -15.59 18.13 -11.03
CA ALA A 328 -15.44 16.99 -10.12
C ALA A 328 -14.01 16.87 -9.53
N ILE A 329 -13.00 17.41 -10.23
CA ILE A 329 -11.59 17.33 -9.83
C ILE A 329 -11.31 18.01 -8.48
N ILE A 330 -12.03 19.10 -8.17
CA ILE A 330 -11.82 19.89 -6.96
C ILE A 330 -13.02 19.68 -6.03
N SER A 331 -12.75 19.27 -4.80
CA SER A 331 -13.76 19.05 -3.77
C SER A 331 -13.33 19.74 -2.48
N PRO A 332 -13.76 20.99 -2.25
CA PRO A 332 -13.52 21.68 -0.99
C PRO A 332 -14.02 20.86 0.18
N VAL A 333 -13.21 20.81 1.24
CA VAL A 333 -13.61 20.22 2.52
C VAL A 333 -14.06 21.36 3.42
N ASP A 334 -15.34 21.38 3.74
CA ASP A 334 -15.97 22.36 4.63
C ASP A 334 -17.09 21.69 5.40
N SER A 335 -17.77 22.39 6.32
CA SER A 335 -18.87 21.81 7.11
C SER A 335 -19.99 21.10 6.33
N SER A 336 -20.15 21.40 5.04
CA SER A 336 -21.20 20.84 4.16
C SER A 336 -20.68 19.85 3.12
N ASN A 337 -19.36 19.82 2.85
CA ASN A 337 -18.76 19.03 1.78
C ASN A 337 -17.68 18.09 2.33
N GLU A 338 -17.75 16.81 1.95
CA GLU A 338 -16.68 15.83 2.17
C GLU A 338 -15.67 15.82 1.02
N GLY A 339 -14.47 15.29 1.27
CA GLY A 339 -13.44 15.15 0.24
C GLY A 339 -13.73 13.99 -0.71
N ILE A 340 -13.99 14.29 -1.99
CA ILE A 340 -14.25 13.26 -3.02
C ILE A 340 -13.49 13.48 -4.34
N GLY A 341 -12.84 14.64 -4.49
CA GLY A 341 -12.07 15.04 -5.68
C GLY A 341 -10.61 14.56 -5.63
N ILE A 342 -9.76 15.13 -6.50
CA ILE A 342 -8.30 14.96 -6.45
C ILE A 342 -7.67 16.02 -5.54
N PHE A 343 -8.17 17.24 -5.65
CA PHE A 343 -7.68 18.39 -4.90
C PHE A 343 -8.77 18.91 -3.96
N GLN A 344 -8.37 19.40 -2.80
CA GLN A 344 -9.25 20.12 -1.87
C GLN A 344 -9.59 21.50 -2.42
N ASN A 345 -8.58 22.23 -2.87
CA ASN A 345 -8.74 23.60 -3.35
C ASN A 345 -7.58 24.01 -4.27
N SER A 346 -7.76 25.09 -5.03
CA SER A 346 -6.66 25.82 -5.68
C SER A 346 -6.27 27.04 -4.86
N TYR A 347 -4.98 27.35 -4.79
CA TYR A 347 -4.52 28.50 -4.01
C TYR A 347 -4.69 29.84 -4.74
N THR A 348 -4.82 29.85 -6.07
CA THR A 348 -5.27 31.04 -6.81
C THR A 348 -6.80 31.08 -6.83
N GLY A 349 -7.42 32.09 -6.23
CA GLY A 349 -8.86 32.18 -5.99
C GLY A 349 -9.79 32.34 -7.21
N ASN A 350 -9.56 31.64 -8.33
CA ASN A 350 -10.43 31.67 -9.50
C ASN A 350 -10.62 30.28 -10.15
N VAL A 351 -11.17 29.34 -9.37
CA VAL A 351 -11.52 27.98 -9.82
C VAL A 351 -12.56 27.99 -10.95
N THR A 352 -13.38 29.03 -11.07
CA THR A 352 -14.51 29.11 -12.02
C THR A 352 -14.12 29.39 -13.47
N THR A 353 -12.88 29.76 -13.76
CA THR A 353 -12.44 30.10 -15.14
C THR A 353 -11.38 29.16 -15.70
N CYS A 354 -10.95 28.18 -14.90
CA CYS A 354 -9.84 27.31 -15.21
C CYS A 354 -10.31 26.01 -15.84
N ALA A 355 -11.00 26.14 -16.98
CA ALA A 355 -11.42 25.03 -17.83
C ALA A 355 -10.77 25.20 -19.21
N PRO A 356 -9.94 24.24 -19.68
CA PRO A 356 -9.65 22.94 -19.08
C PRO A 356 -8.57 23.00 -17.99
N LEU A 357 -8.65 22.12 -16.99
CA LEU A 357 -7.71 22.05 -15.87
C LEU A 357 -6.24 21.80 -16.29
N GLU A 358 -6.03 21.30 -17.52
CA GLU A 358 -4.73 21.08 -18.15
C GLU A 358 -3.93 22.39 -18.31
N THR A 359 -4.61 23.54 -18.47
CA THR A 359 -3.96 24.85 -18.49
C THR A 359 -3.74 25.43 -17.09
N CYS A 360 -4.23 24.75 -16.04
CA CYS A 360 -4.27 25.22 -14.67
C CYS A 360 -3.40 24.41 -13.72
N ALA A 361 -2.61 23.45 -14.24
CA ALA A 361 -1.56 22.76 -13.49
C ALA A 361 -0.58 23.73 -12.78
N ASP A 362 -0.51 24.98 -13.26
CA ASP A 362 0.27 26.09 -12.70
C ASP A 362 -0.47 26.92 -11.62
N ALA A 363 -1.68 26.54 -11.19
CA ALA A 363 -2.47 27.30 -10.20
C ALA A 363 -2.08 27.02 -8.74
N GLY A 364 -1.32 25.94 -8.52
CA GLY A 364 -1.06 25.39 -7.19
C GLY A 364 -2.29 24.82 -6.52
N PHE A 365 -2.20 23.57 -6.06
CA PHE A 365 -3.33 22.88 -5.46
C PHE A 365 -2.99 22.31 -4.09
N LYS A 366 -4.00 22.24 -3.23
CA LYS A 366 -3.96 21.41 -2.02
C LYS A 366 -4.51 20.02 -2.37
N SER A 367 -3.70 18.97 -2.25
CA SER A 367 -4.04 17.62 -2.74
C SER A 367 -4.65 16.73 -1.66
N PHE A 368 -5.44 15.73 -2.07
CA PHE A 368 -5.82 14.58 -1.23
C PHE A 368 -4.79 13.43 -1.30
N LEU A 369 -3.65 13.62 -1.97
CA LEU A 369 -2.59 12.60 -2.06
C LEU A 369 -2.16 12.14 -0.65
N PHE A 370 -2.26 10.84 -0.41
CA PHE A 370 -1.92 10.22 0.87
C PHE A 370 -0.39 10.08 1.05
N PRO A 371 0.13 10.14 2.28
CA PRO A 371 -0.47 10.77 3.46
C PRO A 371 -0.55 12.27 3.27
N ARG A 372 -1.57 12.93 3.82
CA ARG A 372 -1.71 14.40 3.71
C ARG A 372 -0.78 15.14 4.69
N ALA A 373 -0.51 14.54 5.84
CA ALA A 373 0.46 14.98 6.84
C ALA A 373 0.84 13.78 7.72
N GLY A 374 1.93 13.87 8.48
CA GLY A 374 2.34 12.79 9.37
C GLY A 374 3.50 13.18 10.28
N LYS A 375 3.83 12.29 11.21
CA LYS A 375 5.00 12.43 12.09
C LYS A 375 6.06 11.43 11.68
N THR A 376 7.32 11.74 11.97
CA THR A 376 8.41 10.81 11.69
C THR A 376 9.40 10.78 12.85
N ALA A 377 9.93 9.59 13.15
CA ALA A 377 10.96 9.44 14.16
C ALA A 377 12.26 10.10 13.67
N LEU A 378 12.82 10.95 14.52
CA LEU A 378 14.04 11.71 14.28
C LEU A 378 14.96 11.64 15.52
N ARG A 379 16.25 11.89 15.28
CA ARG A 379 17.25 12.00 16.34
C ARG A 379 17.16 13.36 17.06
N SER A 380 17.64 13.40 18.30
CA SER A 380 17.90 14.65 19.02
C SER A 380 18.84 15.56 18.22
N GLY A 381 18.62 16.87 18.31
CA GLY A 381 19.41 17.91 17.65
C GLY A 381 19.03 18.18 16.20
N VAL A 382 18.20 17.35 15.57
CA VAL A 382 17.74 17.58 14.19
C VAL A 382 16.70 18.70 14.17
N GLU A 383 16.95 19.71 13.33
CA GLU A 383 15.96 20.75 13.04
C GLU A 383 15.05 20.32 11.89
N TYR A 384 13.76 20.63 12.00
CA TYR A 384 12.74 20.25 11.02
C TYR A 384 11.56 21.22 11.01
N PHE A 385 10.76 21.19 9.95
CA PHE A 385 9.51 21.97 9.89
C PHE A 385 8.31 21.12 10.30
N GLY A 386 7.56 21.58 11.30
CA GLY A 386 6.36 20.89 11.78
C GLY A 386 5.33 21.81 12.42
N ASN A 387 4.18 21.24 12.78
CA ASN A 387 3.13 21.89 13.56
C ASN A 387 2.60 20.92 14.63
N GLU A 388 2.57 21.34 15.88
CA GLU A 388 2.24 20.45 17.01
C GLU A 388 0.76 20.11 17.11
N THR A 389 -0.12 21.07 16.84
CA THR A 389 -1.56 20.94 17.12
C THR A 389 -2.39 20.82 15.85
N MET A 390 -1.96 21.45 14.76
CA MET A 390 -2.75 21.61 13.54
C MET A 390 -2.10 20.91 12.35
N PRO A 391 -2.49 19.65 12.04
CA PRO A 391 -1.80 18.81 11.06
C PRO A 391 -1.88 19.32 9.62
N PHE A 392 -2.77 20.26 9.28
CA PHE A 392 -2.90 20.79 7.90
C PHE A 392 -2.64 22.29 7.77
N GLU A 393 -2.07 22.91 8.81
CA GLU A 393 -1.72 24.34 8.83
C GLU A 393 -0.24 24.61 8.54
N SER A 394 0.13 25.88 8.45
CA SER A 394 1.53 26.31 8.22
C SER A 394 2.48 25.74 9.26
N ARG A 395 3.71 25.40 8.83
CA ARG A 395 4.77 24.84 9.68
C ARG A 395 5.74 25.91 10.18
N SER A 396 6.36 25.65 11.32
CA SER A 396 7.47 26.41 11.87
C SER A 396 8.70 25.51 12.06
N LEU A 397 9.87 26.14 12.18
CA LEU A 397 11.11 25.44 12.50
C LEU A 397 11.07 24.97 13.97
N HIS A 398 11.36 23.69 14.18
CA HIS A 398 11.48 23.05 15.48
C HIS A 398 12.78 22.25 15.54
N THR A 399 13.25 21.98 16.76
CA THR A 399 14.41 21.12 17.03
C THR A 399 14.01 20.10 18.09
N LEU A 400 14.32 18.83 17.87
CA LEU A 400 14.11 17.81 18.90
C LEU A 400 15.19 17.91 19.99
N LEU A 401 14.79 18.20 21.23
CA LEU A 401 15.71 18.15 22.38
C LEU A 401 16.10 16.71 22.72
N THR A 402 15.17 15.78 22.52
CA THR A 402 15.37 14.34 22.70
C THR A 402 14.85 13.63 21.47
N SER A 403 15.50 12.54 21.08
CA SER A 403 15.05 11.71 19.96
C SER A 403 13.62 11.22 20.19
N GLY A 404 12.84 11.15 19.12
CA GLY A 404 11.43 10.80 19.17
C GLY A 404 10.71 11.25 17.91
N ASP A 405 9.39 11.28 17.97
CA ASP A 405 8.58 11.72 16.84
C ASP A 405 8.65 13.23 16.64
N SER A 406 8.73 13.63 15.38
CA SER A 406 8.52 15.00 14.96
C SER A 406 7.10 15.46 15.29
N GLN A 407 6.90 16.77 15.32
CA GLN A 407 5.56 17.35 15.13
C GLN A 407 5.03 17.04 13.72
N PHE A 408 3.76 17.35 13.43
CA PHE A 408 3.16 17.05 12.13
C PHE A 408 3.88 17.79 11.00
N MET A 409 4.49 17.02 10.11
CA MET A 409 5.14 17.48 8.89
C MET A 409 4.19 17.33 7.70
N ASP A 410 4.49 18.02 6.60
CA ASP A 410 3.74 17.90 5.34
C ASP A 410 3.84 16.49 4.74
N GLY A 411 2.80 16.07 4.02
CA GLY A 411 2.67 14.72 3.48
C GLY A 411 3.82 14.30 2.57
N CYS A 412 4.41 15.25 1.84
CA CYS A 412 5.57 15.00 0.99
C CYS A 412 6.74 14.41 1.79
N ASN A 413 6.97 14.86 3.03
CA ASN A 413 8.03 14.35 3.90
C ASN A 413 7.89 12.85 4.16
N MET A 414 6.65 12.39 4.34
CA MET A 414 6.34 10.98 4.54
C MET A 414 6.52 10.18 3.25
N ARG A 415 6.13 10.75 2.10
CA ARG A 415 6.28 10.09 0.79
C ARG A 415 7.73 9.93 0.36
N VAL A 416 8.56 10.96 0.49
CA VAL A 416 9.99 10.90 0.16
C VAL A 416 10.74 10.02 1.16
N GLY A 417 10.41 10.13 2.45
CA GLY A 417 11.00 9.30 3.50
C GLY A 417 10.66 7.81 3.36
N ASN A 418 9.61 7.44 2.63
CA ASN A 418 9.20 6.04 2.42
C ASN A 418 9.33 5.59 0.95
N PHE A 419 10.08 6.34 0.13
CA PHE A 419 10.23 6.05 -1.29
C PHE A 419 11.31 5.01 -1.56
N ASP A 420 10.96 3.93 -2.26
CA ASP A 420 11.89 2.94 -2.73
C ASP A 420 12.29 3.19 -4.19
N GLU A 421 13.54 3.55 -4.41
CA GLU A 421 14.08 3.82 -5.75
C GLU A 421 14.13 2.57 -6.64
N TYR A 422 14.27 1.36 -6.07
CA TYR A 422 14.40 0.12 -6.84
C TYR A 422 13.05 -0.32 -7.41
N SER A 423 12.00 -0.29 -6.61
CA SER A 423 10.64 -0.59 -7.05
C SER A 423 9.90 0.63 -7.62
N ASN A 424 10.41 1.84 -7.38
CA ASN A 424 9.76 3.12 -7.67
C ASN A 424 8.38 3.25 -6.98
N GLU A 425 8.29 2.76 -5.74
CA GLU A 425 7.08 2.73 -4.91
C GLU A 425 7.27 3.63 -3.67
N SER A 426 6.22 4.27 -3.19
CA SER A 426 6.18 5.04 -1.93
C SER A 426 5.10 4.47 -1.00
N ILE A 427 4.96 5.01 0.21
CA ILE A 427 3.82 4.76 1.10
C ILE A 427 2.47 5.10 0.45
N SER A 428 2.46 6.00 -0.54
CA SER A 428 1.27 6.32 -1.32
C SER A 428 0.99 5.36 -2.46
N SER A 429 1.93 4.48 -2.83
CA SER A 429 1.80 3.67 -4.03
C SER A 429 0.82 2.52 -3.84
N CYS A 430 -0.01 2.31 -4.86
CA CYS A 430 -1.03 1.28 -4.85
C CYS A 430 -1.34 0.70 -6.23
N ASN A 431 -2.07 -0.40 -6.22
CA ASN A 431 -2.81 -0.93 -7.36
C ASN A 431 -4.18 -1.42 -6.87
N LEU A 432 -5.14 -1.64 -7.77
CA LEU A 432 -6.45 -2.15 -7.35
C LEU A 432 -7.14 -2.98 -8.42
N SER A 433 -7.97 -3.92 -7.99
CA SER A 433 -8.71 -4.80 -8.90
C SER A 433 -9.85 -4.05 -9.60
N ALA A 434 -9.78 -3.95 -10.93
CA ALA A 434 -10.88 -3.51 -11.77
C ALA A 434 -12.07 -4.47 -11.68
N THR A 435 -11.80 -5.77 -11.83
CA THR A 435 -12.78 -6.85 -11.66
C THR A 435 -12.19 -8.02 -10.89
N ILE A 436 -13.08 -8.78 -10.25
CA ILE A 436 -12.78 -10.10 -9.68
C ILE A 436 -13.72 -11.09 -10.37
N ASP A 437 -13.14 -12.01 -11.14
CA ASP A 437 -13.88 -13.05 -11.85
C ASP A 437 -13.73 -14.38 -11.12
N LEU A 438 -14.79 -15.17 -11.02
CA LEU A 438 -14.64 -16.61 -10.77
C LEU A 438 -14.64 -17.33 -12.10
N ILE A 439 -13.62 -18.15 -12.33
CA ILE A 439 -13.46 -18.92 -13.56
C ILE A 439 -13.29 -20.40 -13.24
N THR A 440 -13.58 -21.25 -14.22
CA THR A 440 -13.17 -22.66 -14.19
C THR A 440 -12.40 -22.97 -15.46
N ILE A 441 -11.40 -23.83 -15.32
CA ILE A 441 -10.52 -24.26 -16.39
C ILE A 441 -10.76 -25.76 -16.56
N ASP A 442 -11.28 -26.16 -17.72
CA ASP A 442 -11.45 -27.57 -18.03
C ASP A 442 -10.07 -28.21 -18.19
N GLN A 443 -9.73 -29.16 -17.31
CA GLN A 443 -8.41 -29.78 -17.30
C GLN A 443 -8.11 -30.62 -18.55
N ASN A 444 -9.12 -31.05 -19.30
CA ASN A 444 -8.93 -31.86 -20.51
C ASN A 444 -8.70 -31.01 -21.76
N THR A 445 -9.31 -29.82 -21.81
CA THR A 445 -9.30 -28.95 -23.00
C THR A 445 -8.48 -27.67 -22.79
N GLY A 446 -8.17 -27.32 -21.54
CA GLY A 446 -7.60 -26.03 -21.16
C GLY A 446 -8.56 -24.85 -21.36
N GLN A 447 -9.84 -25.11 -21.69
CA GLN A 447 -10.79 -24.06 -22.01
C GLN A 447 -11.24 -23.34 -20.73
N GLU A 448 -11.08 -22.02 -20.72
CA GLU A 448 -11.57 -21.16 -19.64
C GLU A 448 -13.05 -20.81 -19.82
N SER A 449 -13.81 -20.84 -18.73
CA SER A 449 -15.16 -20.27 -18.69
C SER A 449 -15.35 -19.38 -17.46
N VAL A 450 -15.95 -18.21 -17.66
CA VAL A 450 -16.26 -17.25 -16.59
C VAL A 450 -17.59 -17.64 -15.96
N LEU A 451 -17.56 -17.95 -14.66
CA LEU A 451 -18.72 -18.33 -13.87
C LEU A 451 -19.48 -17.09 -13.38
N THR A 452 -18.73 -16.07 -12.93
CA THR A 452 -19.26 -14.78 -12.48
C THR A 452 -18.17 -13.72 -12.51
N SER A 453 -18.55 -12.44 -12.53
CA SER A 453 -17.63 -11.31 -12.49
C SER A 453 -18.23 -10.19 -11.64
N SER A 454 -17.44 -9.62 -10.74
CA SER A 454 -17.84 -8.50 -9.89
C SER A 454 -16.97 -7.27 -10.16
N ARG A 455 -17.64 -6.11 -10.30
CA ARG A 455 -17.03 -4.78 -10.34
C ARG A 455 -17.20 -4.03 -9.01
N GLU A 456 -18.12 -4.48 -8.16
CA GLU A 456 -18.49 -3.82 -6.92
C GLU A 456 -17.47 -4.08 -5.80
N VAL A 457 -16.83 -5.24 -5.83
CA VAL A 457 -15.85 -5.66 -4.84
C VAL A 457 -14.43 -5.31 -5.29
N LYS A 458 -13.65 -4.67 -4.42
CA LYS A 458 -12.31 -4.15 -4.69
C LYS A 458 -11.26 -4.74 -3.75
N LEU A 459 -10.21 -5.29 -4.34
CA LEU A 459 -8.97 -5.60 -3.66
C LEU A 459 -7.95 -4.52 -4.01
N GLN A 460 -7.52 -3.77 -3.01
CA GLN A 460 -6.48 -2.75 -3.11
C GLN A 460 -5.16 -3.34 -2.64
N LEU A 461 -4.12 -3.19 -3.46
CA LEU A 461 -2.76 -3.57 -3.15
C LEU A 461 -1.97 -2.32 -2.79
N ILE A 462 -1.20 -2.43 -1.72
CA ILE A 462 -0.23 -1.42 -1.30
C ILE A 462 1.17 -2.03 -1.31
N ARG A 463 2.18 -1.18 -1.09
CA ARG A 463 3.57 -1.63 -1.00
C ARG A 463 3.74 -2.74 0.03
N ALA A 464 4.85 -3.47 -0.09
CA ALA A 464 5.17 -4.53 0.84
C ALA A 464 5.15 -3.98 2.28
N SER A 465 4.56 -4.75 3.19
CA SER A 465 4.56 -4.44 4.61
C SER A 465 5.90 -4.83 5.21
N ASN A 466 6.39 -4.01 6.17
CA ASN A 466 7.55 -4.34 7.01
C ASN A 466 7.29 -5.57 7.88
N THR A 467 6.04 -5.93 8.10
CA THR A 467 5.62 -7.09 8.87
C THR A 467 4.77 -8.02 8.03
N ASP A 468 4.94 -9.33 8.17
CA ASP A 468 4.00 -10.30 7.61
C ASP A 468 2.66 -10.27 8.36
N TYR A 469 1.69 -11.06 7.90
CA TYR A 469 0.37 -11.17 8.53
C TYR A 469 0.42 -11.71 9.98
N GLN A 470 1.55 -12.28 10.41
CA GLN A 470 1.81 -12.76 11.77
C GLN A 470 2.60 -11.74 12.62
N GLY A 471 2.91 -10.56 12.05
CA GLY A 471 3.66 -9.50 12.72
C GLY A 471 5.18 -9.67 12.70
N ARG A 472 5.73 -10.63 11.94
CA ARG A 472 7.19 -10.85 11.85
C ARG A 472 7.80 -9.89 10.84
N GLU A 473 8.97 -9.34 11.12
CA GLU A 473 9.62 -8.39 10.22
C GLU A 473 10.08 -9.06 8.92
N VAL A 474 9.63 -8.55 7.78
CA VAL A 474 10.02 -9.04 6.46
C VAL A 474 10.11 -7.85 5.52
N LEU A 475 11.34 -7.48 5.12
CA LEU A 475 11.74 -6.83 3.85
C LEU A 475 12.47 -5.47 3.95
N TYR A 476 13.52 -5.39 3.13
CA TYR A 476 14.38 -4.24 2.86
C TYR A 476 13.68 -3.10 2.10
N SER A 477 12.73 -3.42 1.21
CA SER A 477 12.06 -2.44 0.32
C SER A 477 11.07 -1.52 1.03
N SER A 478 10.72 -1.81 2.28
CA SER A 478 9.75 -1.07 3.08
C SER A 478 10.40 -0.24 4.21
N MET A 479 11.73 -0.23 4.26
CA MET A 479 12.49 0.61 5.19
C MET A 479 12.46 2.09 4.77
N LYS A 480 12.53 2.99 5.77
CA LYS A 480 12.62 4.43 5.56
C LYS A 480 13.89 4.77 4.77
N SER A 481 13.77 5.66 3.79
CA SER A 481 14.85 6.18 2.97
C SER A 481 15.56 7.31 3.67
N CYS A 482 16.87 7.41 3.43
CA CYS A 482 17.70 8.43 4.04
C CYS A 482 18.90 8.77 3.15
N SER A 483 19.37 10.00 3.22
CA SER A 483 20.71 10.38 2.75
C SER A 483 21.71 10.50 3.89
N THR A 484 21.22 10.79 5.10
CA THR A 484 22.00 10.93 6.34
C THR A 484 21.22 10.34 7.50
N SER A 485 21.92 10.05 8.58
CA SER A 485 21.37 9.45 9.80
C SER A 485 20.45 10.41 10.55
N ASN A 486 20.47 11.71 10.22
CA ASN A 486 19.50 12.69 10.71
C ASN A 486 18.08 12.42 10.19
N ALA A 487 17.95 11.76 9.04
CA ALA A 487 16.66 11.33 8.52
C ALA A 487 16.14 10.04 9.18
N CYS A 488 16.91 9.41 10.09
CA CYS A 488 16.55 8.16 10.77
C CYS A 488 16.24 8.37 12.26
N GLY A 489 15.69 7.33 12.91
CA GLY A 489 15.52 7.32 14.36
C GLY A 489 16.84 7.29 15.15
N SER A 490 16.77 7.47 16.48
CA SER A 490 17.94 7.39 17.37
C SER A 490 18.61 6.04 17.40
N SER A 491 17.82 4.98 17.29
CA SER A 491 18.26 3.59 17.23
C SER A 491 18.54 3.13 15.79
N GLU A 492 18.61 4.03 14.80
CA GLU A 492 18.76 3.65 13.40
C GLU A 492 19.87 4.42 12.69
N CYS A 493 20.71 3.76 11.88
CA CYS A 493 21.72 4.40 11.05
C CYS A 493 21.30 4.47 9.58
N CYS A 494 21.69 5.54 8.89
CA CYS A 494 21.55 5.57 7.44
C CYS A 494 22.65 4.74 6.77
N PHE A 495 22.26 3.68 6.07
CA PHE A 495 23.17 2.80 5.33
C PHE A 495 22.52 2.32 4.03
N ASN A 496 23.25 2.42 2.91
CA ASN A 496 22.71 2.16 1.55
C ASN A 496 21.37 2.86 1.29
N ASN A 497 21.29 4.13 1.67
CA ASN A 497 20.11 4.99 1.59
C ASN A 497 18.87 4.49 2.36
N ARG A 498 19.04 3.64 3.38
CA ARG A 498 17.96 3.15 4.27
C ARG A 498 18.29 3.31 5.73
N CYS A 499 17.27 3.52 6.56
CA CYS A 499 17.39 3.56 8.01
C CYS A 499 17.38 2.15 8.59
N TRP A 500 18.54 1.66 9.01
CA TRP A 500 18.73 0.34 9.62
C TRP A 500 18.81 0.43 11.13
N SER A 501 18.17 -0.50 11.85
CA SER A 501 18.38 -0.63 13.30
C SER A 501 19.88 -0.77 13.63
N LYS A 502 20.32 -0.08 14.69
CA LYS A 502 21.69 -0.16 15.24
C LYS A 502 22.02 -1.53 15.80
N GLU A 503 21.01 -2.36 16.06
CA GLU A 503 21.20 -3.77 16.40
C GLU A 503 21.74 -4.59 15.21
N LEU A 504 21.41 -4.17 13.99
CA LEU A 504 21.87 -4.78 12.75
C LEU A 504 23.13 -4.09 12.20
N VAL A 505 23.19 -2.77 12.28
CA VAL A 505 24.33 -1.96 11.81
C VAL A 505 24.93 -1.18 12.98
N SER A 506 26.01 -1.73 13.55
CA SER A 506 26.56 -1.25 14.84
C SER A 506 27.28 0.11 14.79
N GLN A 507 27.62 0.63 13.61
CA GLN A 507 28.23 1.96 13.42
C GLN A 507 27.60 2.65 12.21
N CYS A 508 27.18 3.91 12.39
CA CYS A 508 26.68 4.71 11.28
C CYS A 508 27.83 5.18 10.39
N VAL A 509 27.59 5.35 9.10
CA VAL A 509 28.61 5.80 8.12
C VAL A 509 29.22 7.15 8.52
N GLU A 510 28.44 8.02 9.16
CA GLU A 510 28.88 9.33 9.64
C GLU A 510 29.77 9.27 10.89
N ASP A 511 29.72 8.15 11.64
CA ASP A 511 30.58 7.91 12.80
C ASP A 511 31.93 7.28 12.38
N ALA A 512 32.05 6.80 11.13
CA ALA A 512 33.25 6.21 10.58
C ALA A 512 34.14 7.28 9.90
N GLN A 513 35.35 7.49 10.41
CA GLN A 513 36.24 8.57 9.96
C GLN A 513 36.81 8.41 8.54
N VAL A 514 36.63 7.27 7.87
CA VAL A 514 37.17 7.01 6.52
C VAL A 514 36.23 6.08 5.74
N ILE A 515 35.74 6.55 4.58
CA ILE A 515 35.00 5.75 3.59
C ILE A 515 35.94 5.42 2.43
N GLY A 516 36.00 4.13 2.05
CA GLY A 516 36.74 3.65 0.90
C GLY A 516 36.03 2.46 0.23
N ASN A 517 36.37 2.17 -1.03
CA ASN A 517 35.88 0.99 -1.76
C ASN A 517 37.07 0.12 -2.17
N ARG A 518 37.90 -0.26 -1.19
CA ARG A 518 39.13 -1.03 -1.41
C ARG A 518 38.81 -2.48 -1.68
N GLY A 519 39.53 -3.06 -2.64
CA GLY A 519 39.37 -4.47 -3.01
C GLY A 519 39.95 -5.42 -1.96
N VAL A 520 39.56 -6.70 -2.03
CA VAL A 520 40.11 -7.77 -1.19
C VAL A 520 41.64 -7.85 -1.37
N GLY A 521 42.38 -7.89 -0.26
CA GLY A 521 43.84 -7.89 -0.23
C GLY A 521 44.49 -6.50 -0.16
N GLU A 522 43.72 -5.42 -0.32
CA GLU A 522 44.23 -4.05 -0.20
C GLU A 522 44.34 -3.63 1.27
N LEU A 523 45.28 -2.72 1.57
CA LEU A 523 45.52 -2.22 2.93
C LEU A 523 44.32 -1.38 3.43
N CYS A 524 43.87 -1.66 4.65
CA CYS A 524 42.76 -0.96 5.31
C CYS A 524 43.09 -0.71 6.78
N ASN A 525 42.56 0.37 7.35
CA ASN A 525 42.59 0.61 8.79
C ASN A 525 41.20 0.51 9.44
N SER A 526 40.14 0.65 8.65
CA SER A 526 38.76 0.49 9.09
C SER A 526 37.98 -0.41 8.15
N ASP A 527 36.92 -1.02 8.67
CA ASP A 527 36.00 -1.86 7.91
C ASP A 527 35.34 -1.14 6.75
N PHE A 528 35.01 0.13 6.96
CA PHE A 528 34.38 1.00 5.97
C PHE A 528 35.33 1.45 4.84
N GLU A 529 36.61 1.06 4.90
CA GLU A 529 37.52 1.22 3.76
C GLU A 529 37.38 0.10 2.73
N CYS A 530 36.82 -1.06 3.11
CA CYS A 530 36.76 -2.25 2.27
C CYS A 530 35.41 -2.39 1.56
N SER A 531 35.43 -2.81 0.29
CA SER A 531 34.20 -3.11 -0.48
C SER A 531 33.36 -4.22 0.17
N SER A 532 34.03 -5.13 0.89
CA SER A 532 33.44 -6.23 1.65
C SER A 532 33.06 -5.85 3.07
N LEU A 533 33.28 -4.60 3.49
CA LEU A 533 33.13 -4.12 4.86
C LEU A 533 33.91 -4.93 5.90
N CYS A 534 34.89 -5.71 5.45
CA CYS A 534 35.73 -6.49 6.33
C CYS A 534 37.18 -6.12 6.18
N CYS A 535 37.67 -5.29 7.09
CA CYS A 535 39.08 -5.10 7.33
C CYS A 535 39.54 -6.11 8.38
N ASN A 536 40.44 -7.02 8.00
CA ASN A 536 41.06 -7.91 8.95
C ASN A 536 42.19 -7.15 9.67
N GLN A 537 41.94 -6.73 10.91
CA GLN A 537 42.90 -5.96 11.70
C GLN A 537 44.20 -6.72 12.00
N SER A 538 44.17 -8.06 11.98
CA SER A 538 45.38 -8.87 12.18
C SER A 538 46.32 -8.81 10.98
N THR A 539 45.80 -8.61 9.77
CA THR A 539 46.60 -8.50 8.53
C THR A 539 46.67 -7.07 7.99
N GLY A 540 45.83 -6.16 8.48
CA GLY A 540 45.68 -4.80 7.98
C GLY A 540 45.17 -4.75 6.54
N THR A 541 44.42 -5.77 6.09
CA THR A 541 43.95 -5.87 4.70
C THR A 541 42.49 -6.27 4.60
N CYS A 542 41.85 -5.85 3.51
CA CYS A 542 40.46 -6.18 3.22
C CYS A 542 40.30 -7.68 2.96
N ALA A 543 39.37 -8.31 3.65
CA ALA A 543 39.07 -9.73 3.54
C ALA A 543 37.69 -9.95 2.92
N VAL A 544 37.45 -11.13 2.35
CA VAL A 544 36.16 -11.46 1.71
C VAL A 544 35.09 -11.61 2.78
N HIS A 545 33.89 -11.06 2.52
CA HIS A 545 32.69 -11.35 3.29
C HIS A 545 31.51 -11.50 2.31
N LEU A 546 31.02 -12.73 2.15
CA LEU A 546 29.89 -13.09 1.30
C LEU A 546 28.98 -14.02 2.10
N ASN A 547 27.73 -13.63 2.29
CA ASN A 547 26.74 -14.39 3.04
C ASN A 547 25.47 -14.55 2.18
N THR A 548 25.59 -15.34 1.13
CA THR A 548 24.51 -15.65 0.17
C THR A 548 24.14 -17.13 0.26
N GLU A 549 22.91 -17.50 -0.11
CA GLU A 549 22.44 -18.90 -0.06
C GLU A 549 23.34 -19.87 -0.85
N ASP A 550 23.94 -19.41 -1.95
CA ASP A 550 24.80 -20.22 -2.82
C ASP A 550 26.28 -20.25 -2.40
N GLN A 551 26.74 -19.27 -1.64
CA GLN A 551 28.14 -19.14 -1.23
C GLN A 551 28.26 -18.36 0.08
N GLN A 552 28.83 -19.04 1.09
CA GLN A 552 29.12 -18.47 2.40
C GLN A 552 30.64 -18.42 2.61
N VAL A 553 31.22 -17.23 2.50
CA VAL A 553 32.63 -16.96 2.83
C VAL A 553 32.65 -15.83 3.84
N LEU A 554 32.76 -16.18 5.12
CA LEU A 554 32.70 -15.21 6.21
C LEU A 554 34.11 -14.78 6.62
N CYS A 555 34.26 -13.49 6.80
CA CYS A 555 35.52 -12.89 7.20
C CYS A 555 36.05 -13.38 8.57
N SER A 556 35.16 -13.82 9.45
CA SER A 556 35.49 -14.54 10.69
C SER A 556 36.45 -13.78 11.62
N LYS A 557 36.11 -12.53 11.94
CA LYS A 557 36.93 -11.67 12.79
C LYS A 557 37.04 -12.20 14.21
N SER A 558 38.25 -12.12 14.76
CA SER A 558 38.50 -12.59 16.12
C SER A 558 37.87 -11.64 17.14
N PRO A 559 37.48 -12.15 18.33
CA PRO A 559 37.09 -11.31 19.44
C PRO A 559 38.06 -10.16 19.71
N GLY A 560 37.54 -8.97 19.96
CA GLY A 560 38.32 -7.73 20.15
C GLY A 560 38.60 -6.93 18.86
N GLN A 561 38.34 -7.49 17.67
CA GLN A 561 38.43 -6.73 16.42
C GLN A 561 37.17 -5.90 16.16
N THR A 562 37.29 -4.85 15.35
CA THR A 562 36.10 -4.06 14.95
C THR A 562 35.16 -4.91 14.11
N CYS A 563 33.87 -4.65 14.20
CA CYS A 563 32.86 -5.35 13.41
C CYS A 563 31.75 -4.41 12.98
N VAL A 564 31.08 -4.79 11.91
CA VAL A 564 29.91 -4.06 11.38
C VAL A 564 28.61 -4.71 11.88
N MET A 565 28.55 -6.04 11.82
CA MET A 565 27.45 -6.89 12.29
C MET A 565 27.97 -8.22 12.84
N LYS A 566 27.12 -9.02 13.51
CA LYS A 566 27.51 -10.26 14.20
C LYS A 566 28.13 -11.31 13.26
N GLU A 567 27.68 -11.37 12.01
CA GLU A 567 28.12 -12.32 10.99
C GLU A 567 29.59 -12.10 10.59
N TYR A 568 30.14 -10.91 10.88
CA TYR A 568 31.54 -10.59 10.62
C TYR A 568 32.44 -11.13 11.72
N CYS A 569 31.89 -11.42 12.89
CA CYS A 569 32.59 -12.06 13.98
C CYS A 569 32.73 -13.57 13.72
N ARG A 570 33.79 -14.15 14.27
CA ARG A 570 34.04 -15.59 14.19
C ARG A 570 32.94 -16.37 14.91
N GLU A 571 32.52 -17.48 14.31
CA GLU A 571 31.67 -18.46 14.99
C GLU A 571 32.47 -19.24 16.05
N GLU A 572 31.88 -19.40 17.22
CA GLU A 572 32.41 -20.26 18.27
C GLU A 572 31.44 -21.41 18.52
N ASN A 573 31.98 -22.62 18.64
CA ASN A 573 31.18 -23.80 18.94
C ASN A 573 30.85 -23.80 20.43
N LEU A 574 29.57 -23.53 20.75
CA LEU A 574 29.08 -23.56 22.12
C LEU A 574 28.41 -24.89 22.43
N THR A 575 28.74 -25.46 23.59
CA THR A 575 28.07 -26.67 24.08
C THR A 575 26.71 -26.31 24.65
N GLN A 576 25.64 -26.59 23.91
CA GLN A 576 24.25 -26.42 24.35
C GLN A 576 23.67 -27.75 24.80
N CYS A 577 23.15 -27.80 26.03
CA CYS A 577 22.53 -28.99 26.60
C CYS A 577 21.01 -28.86 26.65
N PHE A 578 20.31 -29.89 26.19
CA PHE A 578 18.86 -29.98 26.17
C PHE A 578 18.39 -31.25 26.88
N VAL A 579 17.25 -31.17 27.56
CA VAL A 579 16.52 -32.36 28.00
C VAL A 579 15.71 -32.84 26.80
N VAL A 580 16.12 -33.96 26.21
CA VAL A 580 15.48 -34.50 24.99
C VAL A 580 14.64 -35.72 25.30
N LYS A 581 13.52 -35.85 24.60
CA LYS A 581 12.65 -37.03 24.64
C LYS A 581 13.38 -38.23 24.05
N THR A 582 13.40 -39.34 24.78
CA THR A 582 14.10 -40.58 24.39
C THR A 582 13.16 -41.76 24.14
N GLY A 583 11.86 -41.61 24.45
CA GLY A 583 10.84 -42.63 24.20
C GLY A 583 9.68 -42.51 25.17
N ILE A 584 8.90 -43.59 25.27
CA ILE A 584 7.79 -43.74 26.22
C ILE A 584 8.01 -45.07 26.94
N ASP A 585 7.75 -45.12 28.25
CA ASP A 585 7.83 -46.34 29.04
C ASP A 585 6.65 -47.29 28.80
N ALA A 586 6.68 -48.47 29.42
CA ALA A 586 5.66 -49.51 29.27
C ALA A 586 4.29 -49.10 29.86
N GLN A 587 4.21 -47.98 30.58
CA GLN A 587 3.04 -47.43 31.24
C GLN A 587 2.52 -46.16 30.52
N GLY A 588 3.14 -45.77 29.41
CA GLY A 588 2.74 -44.61 28.62
C GLY A 588 3.34 -43.28 29.09
N GLN A 589 4.31 -43.28 30.00
CA GLN A 589 4.99 -42.06 30.48
C GLN A 589 6.19 -41.70 29.60
N GLN A 590 6.38 -40.41 29.37
CA GLN A 590 7.46 -39.87 28.53
C GLN A 590 8.83 -40.07 29.21
N LEU A 591 9.78 -40.68 28.50
CA LEU A 591 11.18 -40.77 28.90
C LEU A 591 11.99 -39.62 28.28
N CYS A 592 12.98 -39.12 29.02
CA CYS A 592 13.88 -38.07 28.58
C CYS A 592 15.30 -38.23 29.13
N ALA A 593 16.28 -37.57 28.52
CA ALA A 593 17.67 -37.53 28.94
C ALA A 593 18.33 -36.19 28.61
N LEU A 594 19.33 -35.77 29.40
CA LEU A 594 20.16 -34.63 29.06
C LEU A 594 21.14 -35.00 27.92
N ARG A 595 21.11 -34.26 26.82
CA ARG A 595 22.04 -34.37 25.69
C ARG A 595 22.64 -33.02 25.39
N CYS A 596 23.95 -32.97 25.17
CA CYS A 596 24.66 -31.75 24.81
C CYS A 596 25.18 -31.85 23.38
N TYR A 597 25.04 -30.75 22.65
CA TYR A 597 25.42 -30.61 21.26
C TYR A 597 26.30 -29.37 21.08
N ASN A 598 27.22 -29.42 20.13
CA ASN A 598 28.02 -28.25 19.77
C ASN A 598 27.25 -27.46 18.71
N VAL A 599 26.86 -26.23 19.04
CA VAL A 599 26.12 -25.34 18.14
C VAL A 599 27.06 -24.20 17.72
N PRO A 600 27.37 -24.07 16.42
CA PRO A 600 28.16 -22.94 15.93
C PRO A 600 27.35 -21.65 16.12
N THR A 601 27.88 -20.73 16.92
CA THR A 601 27.20 -19.48 17.26
C THR A 601 28.12 -18.29 16.97
N PHE A 602 27.63 -17.29 16.23
CA PHE A 602 28.37 -16.05 16.01
C PHE A 602 28.63 -15.30 17.31
N GLY A 603 29.81 -14.69 17.43
CA GLY A 603 30.05 -13.64 18.42
C GLY A 603 29.16 -12.42 18.18
N SER A 604 28.82 -11.72 19.26
CA SER A 604 28.03 -10.49 19.20
C SER A 604 28.90 -9.31 18.76
N CYS A 605 28.38 -8.45 17.90
CA CYS A 605 29.03 -7.20 17.54
C CYS A 605 28.48 -6.06 18.41
N ILE A 606 29.18 -5.73 19.51
CA ILE A 606 28.70 -4.74 20.49
C ILE A 606 29.64 -3.54 20.47
N ASN A 607 29.07 -2.34 20.28
CA ASN A 607 29.82 -1.09 20.10
C ASN A 607 30.88 -1.19 18.98
N GLY A 608 30.55 -1.94 17.92
CA GLY A 608 31.44 -2.19 16.80
C GLY A 608 32.67 -3.03 17.14
N ILE A 609 32.64 -3.84 18.21
CA ILE A 609 33.70 -4.78 18.59
C ILE A 609 33.12 -6.19 18.70
N CYS A 610 33.82 -7.19 18.15
CA CYS A 610 33.45 -8.59 18.29
C CYS A 610 33.64 -9.06 19.74
N ILE A 611 32.57 -9.52 20.35
CA ILE A 611 32.54 -10.13 21.68
C ILE A 611 32.20 -11.62 21.50
N PRO A 612 32.92 -12.55 22.16
CA PRO A 612 32.58 -13.97 22.05
C PRO A 612 31.18 -14.22 22.64
N PRO A 613 30.44 -15.19 22.11
CA PRO A 613 29.08 -15.46 22.58
C PRO A 613 29.12 -16.06 24.00
N ASP A 614 28.12 -15.73 24.81
CA ASP A 614 28.02 -16.24 26.18
C ASP A 614 27.77 -17.75 26.18
N SER A 615 28.47 -18.48 27.06
CA SER A 615 28.23 -19.92 27.26
C SER A 615 26.85 -20.14 27.88
N PRO A 616 25.97 -20.92 27.24
CA PRO A 616 24.63 -21.17 27.77
C PRO A 616 24.71 -22.01 29.04
N SER A 617 23.82 -21.73 30.00
CA SER A 617 23.72 -22.49 31.25
C SER A 617 23.21 -23.91 30.98
N VAL A 618 23.88 -24.92 31.54
CA VAL A 618 23.42 -26.31 31.48
C VAL A 618 22.13 -26.46 32.31
N PRO A 619 21.04 -27.02 31.74
CA PRO A 619 19.82 -27.27 32.49
C PRO A 619 20.07 -28.22 33.67
N THR A 620 19.45 -27.94 34.81
CA THR A 620 19.43 -28.87 35.93
C THR A 620 18.63 -30.11 35.55
N PHE A 621 19.25 -31.29 35.60
CA PHE A 621 18.62 -32.57 35.27
C PHE A 621 19.03 -33.64 36.31
N ASP A 622 18.05 -34.28 36.92
CA ASP A 622 18.26 -35.40 37.85
C ASP A 622 18.07 -36.73 37.09
N PRO A 623 19.15 -37.50 36.86
CA PRO A 623 19.07 -38.76 36.13
C PRO A 623 18.31 -39.86 36.91
N ASP A 624 18.19 -39.76 38.23
CA ASP A 624 17.51 -40.75 39.06
C ASP A 624 15.99 -40.47 39.17
N ASN A 625 15.56 -39.23 38.92
CA ASN A 625 14.16 -38.81 38.83
C ASN A 625 13.94 -37.75 37.73
N PRO A 626 13.91 -38.14 36.45
CA PRO A 626 13.92 -37.20 35.33
C PRO A 626 12.58 -36.47 35.18
N ASP A 627 12.60 -35.13 35.27
CA ASP A 627 11.46 -34.28 34.91
C ASP A 627 11.43 -34.04 33.40
N CYS A 628 10.49 -34.70 32.72
CA CYS A 628 10.33 -34.63 31.27
C CYS A 628 9.27 -33.61 30.81
N SER A 629 8.76 -32.76 31.70
CA SER A 629 7.71 -31.78 31.38
C SER A 629 8.14 -30.73 30.35
N ALA A 630 9.43 -30.35 30.35
CA ALA A 630 10.04 -29.41 29.41
C ALA A 630 10.89 -30.10 28.31
N ALA A 631 10.79 -31.41 28.16
CA ALA A 631 11.63 -32.16 27.23
C ALA A 631 11.24 -31.85 25.77
N ILE A 632 12.24 -31.58 24.93
CA ILE A 632 12.05 -31.33 23.50
C ILE A 632 12.34 -32.59 22.66
N ASP A 633 11.87 -32.63 21.43
CA ASP A 633 12.30 -33.68 20.50
C ASP A 633 13.79 -33.50 20.13
N PRO A 634 14.54 -34.58 19.85
CA PRO A 634 15.94 -34.47 19.46
C PRO A 634 16.09 -33.56 18.23
N PRO A 635 16.90 -32.49 18.29
CA PRO A 635 17.03 -31.57 17.16
C PRO A 635 17.65 -32.29 15.95
N LEU A 636 16.99 -32.18 14.79
CA LEU A 636 17.35 -32.91 13.56
C LEU A 636 18.39 -32.18 12.70
N ASN A 637 18.58 -30.88 12.91
CA ASN A 637 19.64 -30.05 12.32
C ASN A 637 20.06 -29.02 13.39
N LEU A 638 21.36 -28.95 13.69
CA LEU A 638 21.97 -27.99 14.62
C LEU A 638 23.12 -27.27 13.95
#